data_AF-A0ABD0Y4E8-F1
#
_entry.id   AF-A0ABD0Y4E8-F1
#
_cell.length_a   1.000
_cell.length_b   1.000
_cell.length_c   1.000
_cell.angle_alpha   90.00
_cell.angle_beta   90.00
_cell.angle_gamma   90.00
#
_symmetry.space_group_name_H-M   'P 1'
#
loop_
_entity.id
_entity.type
_entity.pdbx_description
1 polymer ?
#
loop_
_entity_poly.entity_id
_entity_poly.type
_entity_poly.pdbx_seq_one_letter_code
_entity_poly.pdbx_strand_id
1 'polypeptide(L)'
;MVTANGTLLKIVDMIISAVVVGPLVIAFWRGIWEFMNYNSKWFPPEWTLFISVTLHLAFILAQDATLGAPWHNSAGCHVVSRMYIYCGGLMIVTEWRSLWVLLDQKIGLDINLIVAMTTFSVSVLILMKAICNIIAAPYCIGVDHDTKAIYPYMTMFRTRVSTISIL
;
A
#
# COMPACT_ATOMS: atom_id res chain seq x y z
N MET A 1 -21.58 -9.63 25.35
CA MET A 1 -22.01 -11.00 25.01
C MET A 1 -21.86 -11.15 23.50
N VAL A 2 -20.77 -11.77 23.03
CA VAL A 2 -20.54 -12.01 21.60
C VAL A 2 -21.45 -13.18 21.20
N THR A 3 -22.41 -12.94 20.32
CA THR A 3 -23.31 -14.00 19.83
C THR A 3 -22.49 -14.99 19.00
N ALA A 4 -22.77 -16.29 19.11
CA ALA A 4 -22.05 -17.36 18.40
C ALA A 4 -21.94 -17.12 16.88
N ASN A 5 -22.94 -16.43 16.31
CA ASN A 5 -22.99 -16.00 14.91
C ASN A 5 -21.85 -15.02 14.55
N GLY A 6 -21.45 -14.14 15.47
CA GLY A 6 -20.37 -13.18 15.23
C GLY A 6 -18.98 -13.83 15.22
N THR A 7 -18.77 -14.88 16.02
CA THR A 7 -17.50 -15.63 16.00
C THR A 7 -17.37 -16.46 14.73
N LEU A 8 -18.45 -17.12 14.29
CA LEU A 8 -18.47 -17.89 13.04
C LEU A 8 -18.15 -16.99 11.82
N LEU A 9 -18.78 -15.82 11.73
CA LEU A 9 -18.55 -14.89 10.62
C LEU A 9 -17.09 -14.43 10.55
N LYS A 10 -16.45 -14.16 11.70
CA LYS A 10 -15.02 -13.81 11.77
C LYS A 10 -14.11 -14.94 11.29
N ILE A 11 -14.42 -16.18 11.65
CA ILE A 11 -13.64 -17.34 11.22
C ILE A 11 -13.76 -17.51 9.70
N VAL A 12 -14.97 -17.39 9.15
CA VAL A 12 -15.20 -17.46 7.70
C VAL A 12 -14.46 -16.34 6.97
N ASP A 13 -14.54 -15.10 7.46
CA ASP A 13 -13.82 -13.95 6.90
C ASP A 13 -12.30 -14.16 6.90
N MET A 14 -11.75 -14.70 7.99
CA MET A 14 -10.34 -15.04 8.09
C MET A 14 -9.93 -16.12 7.08
N ILE A 15 -10.73 -17.17 6.91
CA ILE A 15 -10.47 -18.24 5.94
C ILE A 15 -10.53 -17.69 4.51
N ILE A 16 -11.55 -16.91 4.16
CA ILE A 16 -11.67 -16.29 2.83
C ILE A 16 -10.48 -15.34 2.58
N SER A 17 -10.13 -14.53 3.56
CA SER A 17 -8.99 -13.61 3.45
C SER A 17 -7.67 -14.35 3.25
N ALA A 18 -7.44 -15.43 3.98
CA ALA A 18 -6.20 -16.20 3.88
C ALA A 18 -6.10 -17.07 2.61
N VAL A 19 -7.21 -17.70 2.19
CA VAL A 19 -7.20 -18.71 1.11
C VAL A 19 -7.56 -18.13 -0.24
N VAL A 20 -8.29 -17.02 -0.29
CA VAL A 20 -8.73 -16.39 -1.55
C VAL A 20 -8.05 -15.04 -1.73
N VAL A 21 -8.23 -14.11 -0.80
CA VAL A 21 -7.73 -12.73 -0.96
C VAL A 21 -6.20 -12.69 -0.97
N GLY A 22 -5.54 -13.36 -0.02
CA GLY A 22 -4.08 -13.42 0.07
C GLY A 22 -3.43 -13.92 -1.23
N PRO A 23 -3.81 -15.09 -1.75
CA PRO A 23 -3.28 -15.60 -3.01
C PRO A 23 -3.56 -14.69 -4.21
N LEU A 24 -4.73 -14.05 -4.28
CA LEU A 24 -5.05 -13.09 -5.34
C LEU A 24 -4.18 -11.83 -5.26
N VAL A 25 -3.91 -11.32 -4.05
CA VAL A 25 -2.97 -10.22 -3.84
C VAL A 25 -1.57 -10.61 -4.29
N ILE A 26 -1.12 -11.83 -3.96
CA ILE A 26 0.16 -12.37 -4.43
C ILE A 26 0.21 -12.45 -5.95
N ALA A 27 -0.82 -13.03 -6.57
CA ALA A 27 -0.92 -13.12 -8.02
C ALA A 27 -0.89 -11.74 -8.69
N PHE A 28 -1.57 -10.75 -8.11
CA PHE A 28 -1.58 -9.37 -8.61
C PHE A 28 -0.17 -8.76 -8.61
N TRP A 29 0.48 -8.65 -7.45
CA TRP A 29 1.77 -7.98 -7.38
C TRP A 29 2.86 -8.79 -8.10
N ARG A 30 2.85 -10.12 -7.99
CA ARG A 30 3.84 -10.96 -8.66
C ARG A 30 3.66 -10.93 -10.17
N GLY A 31 2.43 -10.90 -10.67
CA GLY A 31 2.13 -10.77 -12.09
C GLY A 31 2.69 -9.49 -12.71
N ILE A 32 2.50 -8.35 -12.04
CA ILE A 32 3.06 -7.06 -12.47
C ILE A 32 4.59 -7.09 -12.45
N TRP A 33 5.18 -7.67 -11.40
CA TRP A 33 6.63 -7.81 -11.28
C TRP A 33 7.20 -8.64 -12.44
N GLU A 34 6.64 -9.82 -12.72
CA GLU A 34 7.11 -10.67 -13.81
C GLU A 34 6.89 -10.06 -15.18
N PHE A 35 5.78 -9.33 -15.37
CA PHE A 35 5.55 -8.56 -16.59
C PHE A 35 6.68 -7.55 -16.83
N MET A 36 7.10 -6.80 -15.81
CA MET A 36 8.23 -5.88 -15.92
C MET A 36 9.58 -6.59 -16.10
N ASN A 37 9.77 -7.77 -15.50
CA ASN A 37 10.99 -8.55 -15.68
C ASN A 37 11.12 -9.02 -17.14
N TYR A 38 10.04 -9.55 -17.71
CA TYR A 38 9.99 -9.96 -19.12
C TYR A 38 10.21 -8.77 -20.05
N ASN A 39 9.68 -7.60 -19.69
CA ASN A 39 9.82 -6.36 -20.43
C ASN A 39 10.92 -5.43 -19.88
N SER A 40 12.00 -5.99 -19.31
CA SER A 40 13.01 -5.23 -18.56
C SER A 40 13.63 -4.06 -19.33
N LYS A 41 13.74 -4.17 -20.66
CA LYS A 41 14.20 -3.07 -21.54
C LYS A 41 13.32 -1.82 -21.46
N TRP A 42 12.01 -2.01 -21.28
CA TRP A 42 11.02 -0.93 -21.17
C TRP A 42 10.89 -0.40 -19.73
N PHE A 43 11.33 -1.19 -18.75
CA PHE A 43 11.24 -0.88 -17.32
C PHE A 43 12.62 -0.90 -16.65
N PRO A 44 13.54 0.02 -17.05
CA PRO A 44 14.82 0.17 -16.38
C PRO A 44 14.57 0.57 -14.91
N PRO A 45 15.23 -0.10 -13.95
CA PRO A 45 14.84 -0.01 -12.54
C PRO A 45 15.08 1.38 -11.94
N GLU A 46 16.09 2.13 -12.39
CA GLU A 46 16.37 3.48 -11.90
C GLU A 46 15.23 4.45 -12.25
N TRP A 47 14.81 4.46 -13.51
CA TRP A 47 13.72 5.33 -13.99
C TRP A 47 12.36 4.88 -13.45
N THR A 48 12.13 3.56 -13.41
CA THR A 48 10.88 3.01 -12.88
C THR A 48 10.74 3.37 -11.40
N LEU A 49 11.82 3.31 -10.62
CA LEU A 49 11.83 3.76 -9.22
C LEU A 49 11.53 5.25 -9.11
N PHE A 50 12.22 6.08 -9.88
CA PHE A 50 12.04 7.53 -9.82
C PHE A 50 10.59 7.94 -10.12
N ILE A 51 10.01 7.39 -11.19
CA ILE A 51 8.63 7.67 -11.60
C ILE A 51 7.63 7.17 -10.56
N SER A 52 7.79 5.92 -10.08
CA SER A 52 6.87 5.33 -9.12
C SER A 52 6.86 6.08 -7.79
N VAL A 53 8.02 6.41 -7.22
CA VAL A 53 8.13 7.20 -5.98
C VAL A 53 7.53 8.60 -6.17
N THR A 54 7.82 9.27 -7.28
CA THR A 54 7.29 10.62 -7.54
C THR A 54 5.77 10.59 -7.65
N LEU A 55 5.23 9.63 -8.40
CA LEU A 55 3.78 9.51 -8.59
C LEU A 55 3.10 9.09 -7.28
N HIS A 56 3.70 8.19 -6.51
CA HIS A 56 3.17 7.74 -5.22
C HIS A 56 3.13 8.88 -4.21
N LEU A 57 4.19 9.70 -4.13
CA LEU A 57 4.20 10.92 -3.31
C LEU A 57 3.13 11.92 -3.75
N ALA A 58 3.01 12.18 -5.06
CA ALA A 58 1.97 13.06 -5.59
C ALA A 58 0.56 12.53 -5.25
N PHE A 59 0.37 11.21 -5.31
CA PHE A 59 -0.89 10.54 -5.00
C PHE A 59 -1.27 10.66 -3.53
N ILE A 60 -0.30 10.51 -2.62
CA ILE A 60 -0.50 10.73 -1.17
C ILE A 60 -0.83 12.20 -0.90
N LEU A 61 -0.13 13.14 -1.52
CA LEU A 61 -0.39 14.58 -1.32
C LEU A 61 -1.74 15.03 -1.90
N ALA A 62 -2.19 14.43 -3.00
CA ALA A 62 -3.46 14.73 -3.65
C ALA A 62 -4.66 13.96 -3.08
N GLN A 63 -4.45 13.08 -2.09
CA GLN A 63 -5.51 12.19 -1.60
C GLN A 63 -6.70 12.96 -1.03
N ASP A 64 -6.48 14.08 -0.32
CA ASP A 64 -7.56 14.83 0.31
C ASP A 64 -8.48 15.50 -0.72
N ALA A 65 -7.89 16.01 -1.81
CA ALA A 65 -8.66 16.57 -2.93
C ALA A 65 -9.42 15.49 -3.71
N THR A 66 -8.85 14.29 -3.80
CA THR A 66 -9.41 13.17 -4.57
C THR A 66 -10.52 12.45 -3.79
N LEU A 67 -10.32 12.24 -2.49
CA LEU A 67 -11.23 11.51 -1.60
C LEU A 67 -12.24 12.42 -0.88
N GLY A 68 -11.94 13.72 -0.73
CA GLY A 68 -12.81 14.69 -0.06
C GLY A 68 -13.89 15.30 -0.96
N ALA A 69 -13.88 15.01 -2.25
CA ALA A 69 -14.89 15.52 -3.18
C ALA A 69 -16.25 14.80 -2.96
N PRO A 70 -17.39 15.51 -3.01
CA PRO A 70 -18.71 15.01 -2.64
C PRO A 70 -19.30 14.08 -3.70
N TRP A 71 -18.69 12.91 -3.90
CA TRP A 71 -19.13 11.88 -4.85
C TRP A 71 -19.95 10.77 -4.17
N HIS A 72 -20.61 11.07 -3.06
CA HIS A 72 -21.32 10.08 -2.27
C HIS A 72 -22.62 9.65 -2.97
N ASN A 73 -22.69 8.40 -3.46
CA ASN A 73 -23.85 7.67 -4.04
C ASN A 73 -23.97 7.55 -5.58
N SER A 74 -22.97 7.94 -6.37
CA SER A 74 -22.96 7.62 -7.81
C SER A 74 -22.22 6.31 -8.10
N ALA A 75 -22.73 5.50 -9.03
CA ALA A 75 -21.99 4.35 -9.59
C ALA A 75 -20.59 4.75 -10.11
N GLY A 76 -20.44 5.99 -10.61
CA GLY A 76 -19.15 6.54 -11.02
C GLY A 76 -18.14 6.66 -9.87
N CYS A 77 -18.60 6.94 -8.65
CA CYS A 77 -17.73 7.02 -7.47
C CYS A 77 -17.14 5.65 -7.09
N HIS A 78 -17.93 4.58 -7.22
CA HIS A 78 -17.43 3.22 -7.01
C HIS A 78 -16.37 2.83 -8.03
N VAL A 79 -16.53 3.20 -9.30
CA VAL A 79 -15.52 2.93 -10.32
C VAL A 79 -14.24 3.73 -10.04
N VAL A 80 -14.36 5.03 -9.77
CA VAL A 80 -13.21 5.91 -9.50
C VAL A 80 -12.43 5.48 -8.26
N SER A 81 -13.12 5.12 -7.18
CA SER A 81 -12.47 4.63 -5.95
C SER A 81 -11.73 3.30 -6.15
N ARG A 82 -12.26 2.38 -6.98
CA ARG A 82 -11.54 1.14 -7.32
C ARG A 82 -10.34 1.43 -8.20
N MET A 83 -10.46 2.31 -9.20
CA MET A 83 -9.33 2.73 -10.02
C MET A 83 -8.23 3.40 -9.19
N TYR A 84 -8.60 4.24 -8.22
CA TYR A 84 -7.68 4.83 -7.26
C TYR A 84 -6.87 3.75 -6.52
N ILE A 85 -7.54 2.73 -5.97
CA ILE A 85 -6.86 1.62 -5.27
C ILE A 85 -5.93 0.85 -6.22
N TYR A 86 -6.36 0.54 -7.44
CA TYR A 86 -5.53 -0.17 -8.42
C TYR A 86 -4.30 0.64 -8.84
N CYS A 87 -4.45 1.94 -9.08
CA CYS A 87 -3.33 2.84 -9.38
C CYS A 87 -2.34 2.88 -8.20
N GLY A 88 -2.83 3.03 -6.97
CA GLY A 88 -2.02 2.94 -5.75
C GLY A 88 -1.23 1.63 -5.67
N GLY A 89 -1.92 0.51 -5.93
CA GLY A 89 -1.33 -0.83 -6.01
C GLY A 89 -0.24 -0.95 -7.07
N LEU A 90 -0.43 -0.38 -8.27
CA LEU A 90 0.59 -0.40 -9.32
C LEU A 90 1.83 0.41 -8.93
N MET A 91 1.64 1.60 -8.35
CA MET A 91 2.75 2.45 -7.90
C MET A 91 3.60 1.73 -6.85
N ILE A 92 2.97 1.17 -5.81
CA ILE A 92 3.72 0.49 -4.75
C ILE A 92 4.45 -0.76 -5.27
N VAL A 93 3.83 -1.55 -6.15
CA VAL A 93 4.46 -2.76 -6.70
C VAL A 93 5.65 -2.41 -7.60
N THR A 94 5.51 -1.38 -8.43
CA THR A 94 6.60 -0.91 -9.33
C THR A 94 7.76 -0.31 -8.55
N GLU A 95 7.47 0.43 -7.47
CA GLU A 95 8.45 0.96 -6.53
C GLU A 95 9.24 -0.16 -5.85
N TRP A 96 8.54 -1.10 -5.18
CA TRP A 96 9.18 -2.22 -4.48
C TRP A 96 10.02 -3.08 -5.39
N ARG A 97 9.49 -3.45 -6.57
CA ARG A 97 10.26 -4.21 -7.55
C ARG A 97 11.56 -3.52 -7.91
N SER A 98 11.49 -2.22 -8.19
CA SER A 98 12.65 -1.45 -8.65
C SER A 98 13.68 -1.30 -7.56
N LEU A 99 13.25 -1.09 -6.30
CA LEU A 99 14.13 -1.13 -5.13
C LEU A 99 14.83 -2.47 -5.01
N TRP A 100 14.11 -3.60 -5.06
CA TRP A 100 14.72 -4.93 -4.95
C TRP A 100 15.78 -5.18 -6.03
N VAL A 101 15.47 -4.85 -7.29
CA VAL A 101 16.43 -5.02 -8.39
C VAL A 101 17.67 -4.14 -8.20
N LEU A 102 17.52 -2.89 -7.75
CA LEU A 102 18.66 -2.01 -7.51
C LEU A 102 19.50 -2.45 -6.31
N LEU A 103 18.87 -2.93 -5.24
CA LEU A 103 19.58 -3.50 -4.10
C LEU A 103 20.42 -4.71 -4.55
N ASP A 104 19.83 -5.63 -5.32
CA ASP A 104 20.55 -6.79 -5.86
C ASP A 104 21.71 -6.38 -6.78
N GLN A 105 21.51 -5.37 -7.63
CA GLN A 105 22.54 -4.90 -8.57
C GLN A 105 23.68 -4.10 -7.92
N LYS A 106 23.38 -3.29 -6.90
CA LYS A 106 24.35 -2.36 -6.29
C LYS A 106 25.00 -2.93 -5.03
N ILE A 107 24.27 -3.74 -4.28
CA ILE A 107 24.73 -4.34 -3.02
C ILE A 107 25.09 -5.81 -3.23
N GLY A 108 24.22 -6.55 -3.94
CA GLY A 108 24.39 -7.99 -4.15
C GLY A 108 24.44 -8.73 -2.80
N LEU A 109 25.48 -9.55 -2.62
CA LEU A 109 25.67 -10.38 -1.42
C LEU A 109 26.75 -9.83 -0.47
N ASP A 110 27.14 -8.56 -0.60
CA ASP A 110 28.12 -7.94 0.31
C ASP A 110 27.50 -7.73 1.70
N ILE A 111 27.84 -8.63 2.63
CA ILE A 111 27.31 -8.60 3.99
C ILE A 111 27.68 -7.33 4.74
N ASN A 112 28.84 -6.73 4.49
CA ASN A 112 29.25 -5.51 5.18
C ASN A 112 28.38 -4.33 4.76
N LEU A 113 28.11 -4.22 3.46
CA LEU A 113 27.26 -3.18 2.92
C LEU A 113 25.80 -3.37 3.34
N ILE A 114 25.30 -4.61 3.35
CA ILE A 114 23.95 -4.95 3.86
C ILE A 114 23.82 -4.50 5.32
N VAL A 115 24.78 -4.86 6.18
CA VAL A 115 24.76 -4.50 7.61
C VAL A 115 24.83 -2.98 7.78
N ALA A 116 25.70 -2.29 7.05
CA ALA A 116 25.85 -0.84 7.13
C ALA A 116 24.57 -0.11 6.71
N MET A 117 24.00 -0.45 5.55
CA MET A 117 22.78 0.20 5.04
C MET A 117 21.57 -0.11 5.91
N THR A 118 21.42 -1.36 6.37
CA THR A 118 20.33 -1.73 7.29
C THR A 118 20.43 -0.97 8.61
N THR A 119 21.62 -0.87 9.20
CA THR A 119 21.85 -0.14 10.45
C THR A 119 21.53 1.35 10.29
N PHE A 120 21.94 1.94 9.16
CA PHE A 120 21.64 3.33 8.84
C PHE A 120 20.12 3.55 8.69
N SER A 121 19.43 2.73 7.89
CA SER A 121 17.98 2.82 7.70
C SER A 121 17.20 2.67 9.01
N VAL A 122 17.56 1.70 9.86
CA VAL A 122 16.93 1.51 11.18
C VAL A 122 17.17 2.72 12.08
N SER A 123 18.37 3.29 12.08
CA SER A 123 18.68 4.49 12.87
C SER A 123 17.83 5.69 12.44
N VAL A 124 17.67 5.90 11.12
CA VAL A 124 16.77 6.94 10.59
C VAL A 124 15.32 6.71 11.04
N LEU A 125 14.82 5.47 10.96
CA LEU A 125 13.47 5.14 11.39
C LEU A 125 13.27 5.37 12.90
N ILE A 126 14.27 5.11 13.74
CA ILE A 126 14.23 5.42 15.18
C ILE A 126 14.15 6.93 15.40
N LEU A 127 14.99 7.70 14.72
CA LEU A 127 15.01 9.17 14.82
C LEU A 127 13.67 9.78 14.38
N MET A 128 13.07 9.23 13.33
CA MET A 128 11.75 9.62 12.84
C MET A 128 10.59 9.08 13.70
N LYS A 129 10.87 8.28 14.75
CA LYS A 129 9.87 7.59 15.57
C LYS A 129 8.92 6.71 14.75
N ALA A 130 9.42 6.15 13.65
CA ALA A 130 8.66 5.38 12.65
C ALA A 130 9.00 3.88 12.65
N ILE A 131 9.78 3.39 13.62
CA ILE A 131 10.21 1.97 13.66
C ILE A 131 9.02 0.97 13.68
N CYS A 132 7.90 1.36 14.30
CA CYS A 132 6.69 0.53 14.34
C CYS A 132 6.04 0.34 12.95
N ASN A 133 6.37 1.19 11.96
CA ASN A 133 5.83 1.08 10.60
C ASN A 133 6.40 -0.12 9.85
N ILE A 134 7.51 -0.71 10.31
CA ILE A 134 8.08 -1.94 9.74
C ILE A 134 7.15 -3.15 9.95
N ILE A 135 6.28 -3.11 10.97
CA ILE A 135 5.40 -4.22 11.37
C ILE A 135 4.18 -4.36 10.43
N ALA A 136 4.02 -3.46 9.45
CA ALA A 136 2.86 -3.40 8.56
C ALA A 136 2.88 -4.46 7.44
N ALA A 137 2.84 -5.77 7.76
CA ALA A 137 2.25 -6.86 6.95
C ALA A 137 2.57 -8.23 7.61
N PRO A 138 1.71 -9.29 7.53
CA PRO A 138 0.53 -9.49 6.68
C PRO A 138 -0.77 -9.93 7.42
N TYR A 139 -0.85 -9.89 8.76
CA TYR A 139 -1.99 -10.46 9.51
C TYR A 139 -2.97 -9.44 10.10
N CYS A 140 -2.68 -8.14 9.97
CA CYS A 140 -3.64 -7.11 10.35
C CYS A 140 -4.64 -6.92 9.20
N ILE A 141 -5.67 -7.76 9.16
CA ILE A 141 -6.82 -7.54 8.28
C ILE A 141 -7.58 -6.36 8.87
N GLY A 142 -7.47 -5.20 8.22
CA GLY A 142 -8.34 -4.07 8.49
C GLY A 142 -9.75 -4.44 8.05
N VAL A 143 -10.63 -4.71 9.02
CA VAL A 143 -12.04 -4.96 8.73
C VAL A 143 -12.66 -3.63 8.30
N ASP A 144 -13.13 -3.57 7.06
CA ASP A 144 -13.75 -2.39 6.50
C ASP A 144 -15.13 -2.19 7.13
N HIS A 145 -15.16 -1.56 8.31
CA HIS A 145 -16.40 -1.26 9.02
C HIS A 145 -17.18 -0.11 8.37
N ASP A 146 -16.52 0.67 7.51
CA ASP A 146 -17.13 1.81 6.82
C ASP A 146 -17.09 1.61 5.31
N THR A 147 -18.16 1.03 4.77
CA THR A 147 -18.39 0.86 3.32
C THR A 147 -18.28 2.14 2.49
N LYS A 148 -18.25 3.33 3.13
CA LYS A 148 -18.13 4.64 2.48
C LYS A 148 -16.72 5.23 2.60
N ALA A 149 -15.86 4.69 3.45
CA ALA A 149 -14.49 5.17 3.62
C ALA A 149 -13.60 4.57 2.53
N ILE A 150 -13.20 5.39 1.56
CA ILE A 150 -12.12 5.02 0.64
C ILE A 150 -10.83 5.04 1.47
N TYR A 151 -10.09 3.93 1.52
CA TYR A 151 -8.87 3.73 2.30
C TYR A 151 -7.89 4.90 2.12
N PRO A 152 -7.78 5.84 3.08
CA PRO A 152 -6.85 6.95 2.98
C PRO A 152 -5.47 6.49 3.46
N TYR A 153 -4.39 7.00 2.85
CA TYR A 153 -3.07 6.83 3.43
C TYR A 153 -3.02 7.65 4.72
N MET A 154 -2.82 6.96 5.85
CA MET A 154 -2.66 7.62 7.14
C MET A 154 -1.34 8.40 7.13
N THR A 155 -1.44 9.73 7.13
CA THR A 155 -0.29 10.64 7.28
C THR A 155 -0.17 11.08 8.75
N MET A 156 1.05 11.40 9.18
CA MET A 156 1.32 11.83 10.56
C MET A 156 0.55 13.11 10.94
N PHE A 157 0.35 14.00 9.97
CA PHE A 157 -0.39 15.24 10.16
C PHE A 157 -1.83 15.04 9.74
N ARG A 158 -2.68 14.68 10.69
CA ARG A 158 -4.13 14.64 10.48
C ARG A 158 -4.67 16.07 10.51
N THR A 159 -4.83 16.69 9.35
CA THR A 159 -5.70 17.86 9.23
C THR A 159 -7.12 17.39 9.55
N ARG A 160 -7.74 17.97 10.58
CA ARG A 160 -9.18 17.77 10.79
C ARG A 160 -9.87 18.37 9.57
N VAL A 161 -10.29 17.54 8.62
CA VAL A 161 -11.38 17.95 7.75
C VAL A 161 -12.57 18.10 8.67
N SER A 162 -12.92 19.36 8.96
CA SER A 162 -14.11 19.73 9.70
C SER A 162 -15.27 19.00 9.04
N THR A 163 -15.84 18.02 9.75
CA THR A 163 -17.14 17.46 9.40
C THR A 163 -18.06 18.66 9.29
N ILE A 164 -18.48 19.02 8.08
CA ILE A 164 -19.61 19.93 7.91
C ILE A 164 -20.79 19.16 8.46
N SER A 165 -21.10 19.45 9.73
CA SER A 165 -22.32 19.04 10.39
C SER A 165 -23.45 19.73 9.66
N ILE A 166 -24.04 19.04 8.68
CA ILE A 166 -25.29 19.50 8.06
C ILE A 166 -26.38 19.17 9.08
N LEU A 167 -26.68 20.17 9.93
CA LEU A 167 -28.02 20.40 10.46
C LEU A 167 -28.92 20.87 9.32
#